data_AF-A0A7S3RMS0-F1
#
_entry.id   AF-A0A7S3RMS0-F1
#
_cell.length_a   1.000
_cell.length_b   1.000
_cell.length_c   1.000
_cell.angle_alpha   90.00
_cell.angle_beta   90.00
_cell.angle_gamma   90.00
#
_symmetry.space_group_name_H-M   'P 1'
#
loop_
_entity.id
_entity.type
_entity.pdbx_description
1 polymer ?
#
loop_
_entity_poly.entity_id
_entity_poly.type
_entity_poly.pdbx_seq_one_letter_code
_entity_poly.pdbx_strand_id
1 'polypeptide(L)'
;GRPTLPSVHPQHTMPSKKAVVVRTQDSSDEEFDRRQNKYKFPWESEERYNDTRFHAAERLQPSKTGKGTWERKGYKDDAEKFRKDVRALIDKDHRDKYAPPAADVGHIFAANNGGAHTLNNVYMQESTFNRKIKDSHDELNAALVGYERTRKAMDDSRKHGNLNDGKWKDWTSSAVVELGREEWKSVGVLCKKGGEIDKRCRAYQRGEISVDKHGNTHGLAAKAQEITTRSTRSKSKAASSNVDCLGESFGRLGI
;
A
#
# COMPACT_ATOMS: atom_id res chain seq x y z
N GLY A 1 -28.58 -39.24 48.47
CA GLY A 1 -28.17 -38.44 47.31
C GLY A 1 -28.46 -36.98 47.61
N ARG A 2 -27.45 -36.11 47.53
CA ARG A 2 -27.67 -34.65 47.65
C ARG A 2 -28.07 -34.09 46.27
N PRO A 3 -29.15 -33.31 46.17
CA PRO A 3 -29.50 -32.67 44.91
C PRO A 3 -28.54 -31.50 44.65
N THR A 4 -27.94 -31.49 43.47
CA THR A 4 -27.14 -30.39 42.95
C THR A 4 -28.07 -29.28 42.45
N LEU A 5 -27.84 -28.05 42.93
CA LEU A 5 -28.54 -26.86 42.45
C LEU A 5 -27.97 -26.42 41.09
N PRO A 6 -28.81 -25.90 40.18
CA PRO A 6 -28.36 -25.43 38.87
C PRO A 6 -27.56 -24.13 38.99
N SER A 7 -26.42 -24.11 38.30
CA SER A 7 -25.57 -22.92 38.12
C SER A 7 -26.29 -21.88 37.26
N VAL A 8 -26.60 -20.73 37.85
CA VAL A 8 -27.14 -19.57 37.13
C VAL A 8 -25.96 -18.71 36.67
N HIS A 9 -25.64 -18.75 35.38
CA HIS A 9 -24.69 -17.82 34.80
C HIS A 9 -25.37 -16.47 34.56
N PRO A 10 -24.75 -15.34 35.00
CA PRO A 10 -25.28 -14.02 34.73
C PRO A 10 -25.14 -13.69 33.24
N GLN A 11 -26.26 -13.38 32.60
CA GLN A 11 -26.26 -12.83 31.25
C GLN A 11 -25.76 -11.38 31.31
N HIS A 12 -24.52 -11.15 30.88
CA HIS A 12 -24.00 -9.82 30.62
C HIS A 12 -24.68 -9.26 29.36
N THR A 13 -25.73 -8.46 29.55
CA THR A 13 -26.26 -7.59 28.49
C THR A 13 -25.25 -6.50 28.20
N MET A 14 -24.62 -6.57 27.02
CA MET A 14 -23.76 -5.52 26.47
C MET A 14 -24.57 -4.22 26.28
N PRO A 15 -24.03 -3.06 26.70
CA PRO A 15 -24.71 -1.79 26.48
C PRO A 15 -24.82 -1.51 24.97
N SER A 16 -26.04 -1.33 24.50
CA SER A 16 -26.35 -0.87 23.15
C SER A 16 -25.70 0.49 22.93
N LYS A 17 -24.61 0.51 22.15
CA LYS A 17 -23.96 1.75 21.71
C LYS A 17 -24.92 2.44 20.75
N LYS A 18 -25.61 3.47 21.23
CA LYS A 18 -26.29 4.43 20.35
C LYS A 18 -25.27 4.94 19.35
N ALA A 19 -25.50 4.66 18.06
CA ALA A 19 -24.69 5.16 16.98
C ALA A 19 -24.79 6.69 16.98
N VAL A 20 -23.76 7.35 17.52
CA VAL A 20 -23.56 8.77 17.31
C VAL A 20 -23.22 8.91 15.83
N VAL A 21 -24.19 9.32 15.03
CA VAL A 21 -23.98 9.73 13.64
C VAL A 21 -23.19 11.05 13.71
N VAL A 22 -21.88 10.93 13.81
CA VAL A 22 -20.95 12.03 13.59
C VAL A 22 -21.12 12.39 12.11
N ARG A 23 -21.88 13.46 11.82
CA ARG A 23 -21.80 14.13 10.53
C ARG A 23 -20.37 14.68 10.43
N THR A 24 -19.48 13.90 9.85
CA THR A 24 -18.18 14.36 9.43
C THR A 24 -18.42 15.44 8.39
N GLN A 25 -18.08 16.67 8.74
CA GLN A 25 -18.02 17.77 7.80
C GLN A 25 -16.99 17.35 6.74
N ASP A 26 -17.49 16.88 5.59
CA ASP A 26 -16.70 16.55 4.41
C ASP A 26 -16.08 17.86 3.92
N SER A 27 -14.89 18.19 4.45
CA SER A 27 -14.11 19.33 3.99
C SER A 27 -13.46 19.02 2.65
N SER A 28 -14.33 18.89 1.64
CA SER A 28 -14.35 19.67 0.40
C SER A 28 -13.02 19.90 -0.34
N ASP A 29 -12.05 19.00 -0.22
CA ASP A 29 -10.86 19.03 -1.06
C ASP A 29 -10.93 17.95 -2.13
N GLU A 30 -12.12 17.81 -2.75
CA GLU A 30 -12.33 16.95 -3.90
C GLU A 30 -11.30 17.26 -5.00
N GLU A 31 -10.90 18.52 -5.16
CA GLU A 31 -9.85 18.88 -6.11
C GLU A 31 -8.48 18.30 -5.71
N PHE A 32 -8.10 18.35 -4.43
CA PHE A 32 -6.88 17.74 -3.93
C PHE A 32 -6.87 16.22 -4.12
N ASP A 33 -7.99 15.56 -3.84
CA ASP A 33 -8.14 14.11 -4.02
C ASP A 33 -8.11 13.74 -5.50
N ARG A 34 -8.83 14.49 -6.33
CA ARG A 34 -8.86 14.32 -7.78
C ARG A 34 -7.47 14.51 -8.39
N ARG A 35 -6.68 15.49 -7.93
CA ARG A 35 -5.31 15.71 -8.41
C ARG A 35 -4.40 14.53 -8.05
N GLN A 36 -4.41 14.08 -6.80
CA GLN A 36 -3.63 12.90 -6.39
C GLN A 36 -4.00 11.67 -7.21
N ASN A 37 -5.29 11.41 -7.40
CA ASN A 37 -5.74 10.25 -8.18
C ASN A 37 -5.36 10.36 -9.67
N LYS A 38 -5.58 11.53 -10.29
CA LYS A 38 -5.19 11.78 -11.67
C LYS A 38 -3.67 11.64 -11.87
N TYR A 39 -2.88 12.01 -10.86
CA TYR A 39 -1.43 11.86 -10.90
C TYR A 39 -0.97 10.41 -10.77
N LYS A 40 -1.51 9.67 -9.79
CA LYS A 40 -1.12 8.28 -9.52
C LYS A 40 -1.47 7.33 -10.65
N PHE A 41 -2.55 7.61 -11.39
CA PHE A 41 -3.06 6.76 -12.45
C PHE A 41 -3.30 7.56 -13.74
N PRO A 42 -2.24 8.11 -14.35
CA PRO A 42 -2.39 8.99 -15.52
C PRO A 42 -3.02 8.29 -16.72
N TRP A 43 -2.92 6.96 -16.78
CA TRP A 43 -3.50 6.12 -17.82
C TRP A 43 -5.02 5.93 -17.71
N GLU A 44 -5.65 6.33 -16.61
CA GLU A 44 -7.09 6.14 -16.38
C GLU A 44 -7.91 7.41 -16.55
N SER A 45 -7.26 8.53 -16.87
CA SER A 45 -7.99 9.74 -17.24
C SER A 45 -8.83 9.48 -18.51
N GLU A 46 -10.11 9.85 -18.48
CA GLU A 46 -11.11 9.56 -19.53
C GLU A 46 -10.67 9.99 -20.94
N GLU A 47 -9.86 11.06 -21.04
CA GLU A 47 -9.29 11.54 -22.30
C GLU A 47 -8.34 10.52 -22.97
N ARG A 48 -7.69 9.65 -22.18
CA ARG A 48 -6.71 8.67 -22.69
C ARG A 48 -7.22 7.25 -22.80
N TYR A 49 -8.27 6.90 -22.06
CA TYR A 49 -8.88 5.58 -22.17
C TYR A 49 -9.40 5.32 -23.60
N ASN A 50 -9.78 6.37 -24.32
CA ASN A 50 -10.21 6.30 -25.73
C ASN A 50 -9.06 6.35 -26.76
N ASP A 51 -7.80 6.52 -26.34
CA ASP A 51 -6.66 6.48 -27.26
C ASP A 51 -6.42 5.02 -27.68
N THR A 52 -6.58 4.74 -28.97
CA THR A 52 -6.40 3.40 -29.56
C THR A 52 -5.00 2.82 -29.33
N ARG A 53 -4.01 3.63 -28.90
CA ARG A 53 -2.67 3.17 -28.49
C ARG A 53 -2.67 2.51 -27.11
N PHE A 54 -3.55 2.93 -26.21
CA PHE A 54 -3.81 2.20 -24.95
C PHE A 54 -4.45 0.85 -25.28
N HIS A 55 -5.42 0.84 -26.19
CA HIS A 55 -5.96 -0.39 -26.75
C HIS A 55 -4.96 -1.17 -27.62
N ALA A 56 -3.88 -0.58 -28.16
CA ALA A 56 -2.86 -1.29 -28.93
C ALA A 56 -1.85 -1.99 -28.01
N ALA A 57 -1.57 -1.42 -26.84
CA ALA A 57 -0.90 -2.15 -25.76
C ALA A 57 -1.75 -3.33 -25.29
N GLU A 58 -3.09 -3.15 -25.25
CA GLU A 58 -4.11 -4.15 -24.91
C GLU A 58 -4.38 -5.15 -26.07
N ARG A 59 -4.12 -4.76 -27.33
CA ARG A 59 -4.24 -5.55 -28.58
C ARG A 59 -2.89 -6.11 -29.06
N LEU A 60 -2.00 -6.46 -28.14
CA LEU A 60 -1.12 -7.60 -28.42
C LEU A 60 -1.93 -8.84 -28.13
N GLN A 61 -2.49 -9.35 -29.22
CA GLN A 61 -3.54 -10.37 -29.33
C GLN A 61 -3.83 -11.16 -28.05
N PRO A 62 -5.09 -11.19 -27.57
CA PRO A 62 -5.50 -12.31 -26.73
C PRO A 62 -5.14 -13.58 -27.49
N SER A 63 -4.49 -14.55 -26.83
CA SER A 63 -4.51 -15.90 -27.37
C SER A 63 -5.98 -16.25 -27.65
N LYS A 64 -6.23 -17.12 -28.64
CA LYS A 64 -7.58 -17.52 -29.10
C LYS A 64 -8.53 -18.05 -28.01
N THR A 65 -8.13 -18.03 -26.73
CA THR A 65 -8.86 -18.56 -25.57
C THR A 65 -9.63 -17.50 -24.76
N GLY A 66 -9.74 -16.24 -25.21
CA GLY A 66 -10.75 -15.30 -24.69
C GLY A 66 -10.62 -14.90 -23.21
N LYS A 67 -9.41 -14.87 -22.65
CA LYS A 67 -9.16 -14.36 -21.28
C LYS A 67 -8.24 -13.15 -21.37
N GLY A 68 -8.81 -11.96 -21.26
CA GLY A 68 -8.13 -10.67 -21.32
C GLY A 68 -7.22 -10.43 -20.13
N THR A 69 -6.00 -10.96 -20.20
CA THR A 69 -4.97 -10.65 -19.21
C THR A 69 -3.62 -10.44 -19.85
N TRP A 70 -2.95 -9.40 -19.38
CA TRP A 70 -1.69 -8.85 -19.84
C TRP A 70 -0.50 -9.77 -19.55
N GLU A 71 -0.46 -10.97 -20.11
CA GLU A 71 0.78 -11.74 -20.25
C GLU A 71 1.48 -11.30 -21.53
N ARG A 72 2.08 -10.09 -21.54
CA ARG A 72 3.10 -9.79 -22.55
C ARG A 72 4.27 -10.73 -22.26
N LYS A 73 4.43 -11.78 -23.08
CA LYS A 73 5.65 -12.61 -23.13
C LYS A 73 6.87 -11.67 -23.07
N GLY A 74 7.64 -11.73 -21.98
CA GLY A 74 8.89 -11.00 -21.82
C GLY A 74 8.96 -9.95 -20.70
N TYR A 75 7.88 -9.62 -19.99
CA TYR A 75 7.99 -8.73 -18.80
C TYR A 75 8.19 -9.45 -17.48
N LYS A 76 7.83 -10.74 -17.40
CA LYS A 76 8.01 -11.55 -16.19
C LYS A 76 9.45 -11.44 -15.64
N ASP A 77 10.42 -11.33 -16.54
CA ASP A 77 11.84 -11.28 -16.23
C ASP A 77 12.47 -9.90 -16.50
N ASP A 78 11.68 -8.88 -16.86
CA ASP A 78 12.18 -7.55 -17.24
C ASP A 78 11.28 -6.40 -16.73
N ALA A 79 11.34 -6.21 -15.41
CA ALA A 79 10.62 -5.14 -14.71
C ALA A 79 11.05 -3.74 -15.18
N GLU A 80 12.30 -3.57 -15.61
CA GLU A 80 12.81 -2.28 -16.07
C GLU A 80 12.20 -1.90 -17.42
N LYS A 81 12.15 -2.84 -18.37
CA LYS A 81 11.45 -2.64 -19.64
C LYS A 81 9.98 -2.37 -19.44
N PHE A 82 9.31 -3.06 -18.51
CA PHE A 82 7.92 -2.75 -18.17
C PHE A 82 7.76 -1.30 -17.68
N ARG A 83 8.57 -0.86 -16.72
CA ARG A 83 8.55 0.54 -16.23
C ARG A 83 8.88 1.54 -17.33
N LYS A 84 9.81 1.21 -18.23
CA LYS A 84 10.17 2.06 -19.38
C LYS A 84 9.00 2.20 -20.34
N ASP A 85 8.32 1.10 -20.65
CA ASP A 85 7.17 1.09 -21.56
C ASP A 85 5.98 1.84 -20.95
N VAL A 86 5.71 1.70 -19.64
CA VAL A 86 4.70 2.51 -18.92
C VAL A 86 5.07 3.99 -18.95
N ARG A 87 6.34 4.36 -18.71
CA ARG A 87 6.79 5.76 -18.78
C ARG A 87 6.65 6.35 -20.19
N ALA A 88 6.96 5.56 -21.23
CA ALA A 88 6.81 6.00 -22.62
C ALA A 88 5.35 6.34 -22.98
N LEU A 89 4.36 5.73 -22.32
CA LEU A 89 2.94 6.09 -22.46
C LEU A 89 2.59 7.45 -21.82
N ILE A 90 3.38 7.90 -20.86
CA ILE A 90 3.15 9.14 -20.10
C ILE A 90 3.94 10.31 -20.70
N ASP A 91 5.17 10.06 -21.13
CA ASP A 91 6.16 11.10 -21.50
C ASP A 91 5.78 11.95 -22.72
N LYS A 92 4.90 11.47 -23.62
CA LYS A 92 4.60 12.19 -24.87
C LYS A 92 3.94 13.55 -24.63
N ASP A 93 3.10 13.67 -23.59
CA ASP A 93 2.25 14.85 -23.38
C ASP A 93 2.45 15.53 -22.00
N HIS A 94 3.27 14.95 -21.10
CA HIS A 94 3.39 15.41 -19.71
C HIS A 94 4.78 15.27 -19.11
N ARG A 95 5.81 15.49 -19.94
CA ARG A 95 7.21 15.43 -19.53
C ARG A 95 7.49 16.32 -18.31
N ASP A 96 6.87 17.49 -18.22
CA ASP A 96 6.99 18.41 -17.08
C ASP A 96 6.46 17.83 -15.75
N LYS A 97 5.45 16.95 -15.80
CA LYS A 97 4.77 16.42 -14.61
C LYS A 97 5.39 15.13 -14.08
N TYR A 98 5.92 14.30 -14.98
CA TYR A 98 6.39 12.94 -14.64
C TYR A 98 7.85 12.67 -14.99
N ALA A 99 8.58 13.64 -15.57
CA ALA A 99 9.99 13.42 -15.87
C ALA A 99 10.79 13.13 -14.60
N PRO A 100 11.74 12.18 -14.65
CA PRO A 100 12.72 12.03 -13.60
C PRO A 100 13.41 13.36 -13.28
N PRO A 101 13.65 13.65 -11.99
CA PRO A 101 13.46 12.79 -10.83
C PRO A 101 12.06 12.89 -10.18
N ALA A 102 11.10 13.58 -10.79
CA ALA A 102 9.83 13.94 -10.13
C ALA A 102 8.99 12.71 -9.75
N ALA A 103 8.83 11.73 -10.65
CA ALA A 103 8.08 10.51 -10.38
C ALA A 103 8.67 9.27 -11.08
N ASP A 104 8.28 8.10 -10.57
CA ASP A 104 8.62 6.79 -11.11
C ASP A 104 7.43 5.84 -11.00
N VAL A 105 7.47 4.76 -11.77
CA VAL A 105 6.45 3.70 -11.76
C VAL A 105 6.74 2.75 -10.60
N GLY A 106 5.91 2.85 -9.56
CA GLY A 106 5.90 1.94 -8.42
C GLY A 106 5.03 0.73 -8.70
N HIS A 107 5.32 -0.40 -8.04
CA HIS A 107 4.38 -1.52 -7.96
C HIS A 107 3.63 -1.46 -6.63
N ILE A 108 2.35 -1.84 -6.62
CA ILE A 108 1.61 -1.96 -5.36
C ILE A 108 2.16 -3.14 -4.56
N PHE A 109 2.25 -4.31 -5.21
CA PHE A 109 3.00 -5.47 -4.73
C PHE A 109 4.28 -5.64 -5.53
N ALA A 110 5.43 -5.63 -4.87
CA ALA A 110 6.71 -5.85 -5.53
C ALA A 110 6.80 -7.26 -6.15
N ALA A 111 7.53 -7.39 -7.25
CA ALA A 111 7.76 -8.68 -7.93
C ALA A 111 8.39 -9.72 -7.00
N ASN A 112 9.34 -9.31 -6.15
CA ASN A 112 9.98 -10.16 -5.13
C ASN A 112 9.00 -10.69 -4.08
N ASN A 113 7.86 -10.01 -3.89
CA ASN A 113 6.79 -10.45 -2.99
C ASN A 113 5.65 -11.16 -3.72
N GLY A 114 5.84 -11.50 -5.00
CA GLY A 114 4.87 -12.20 -5.83
C GLY A 114 3.93 -11.28 -6.64
N GLY A 115 4.19 -9.98 -6.67
CA GLY A 115 3.46 -9.03 -7.51
C GLY A 115 3.64 -9.28 -9.01
N ALA A 116 2.59 -9.06 -9.81
CA ALA A 116 2.66 -9.17 -11.27
C ALA A 116 3.01 -7.85 -11.96
N HIS A 117 3.60 -7.93 -13.15
CA HIS A 117 3.84 -6.77 -14.02
C HIS A 117 2.59 -6.41 -14.85
N THR A 118 1.53 -5.95 -14.18
CA THR A 118 0.28 -5.53 -14.82
C THR A 118 -0.06 -4.08 -14.52
N LEU A 119 -0.91 -3.46 -15.34
CA LEU A 119 -1.39 -2.08 -15.12
C LEU A 119 -2.17 -1.92 -13.81
N ASN A 120 -2.86 -2.97 -13.34
CA ASN A 120 -3.56 -2.92 -12.07
C ASN A 120 -2.61 -2.95 -10.86
N ASN A 121 -1.38 -3.45 -11.04
CA ASN A 121 -0.38 -3.55 -9.97
C ASN A 121 0.66 -2.42 -10.00
N VAL A 122 0.44 -1.34 -10.76
CA VAL A 122 1.34 -0.18 -10.77
C VAL A 122 0.63 1.13 -10.51
N TYR A 123 1.42 2.13 -10.12
CA TYR A 123 0.98 3.51 -9.91
C TYR A 123 2.18 4.47 -10.04
N MET A 124 1.92 5.75 -10.25
CA MET A 124 2.93 6.81 -10.29
C MET A 124 3.10 7.45 -8.91
N GLN A 125 4.35 7.65 -8.50
CA GLN A 125 4.68 8.36 -7.26
C GLN A 125 6.09 8.95 -7.31
N GLU A 126 6.42 9.83 -6.37
CA GLU A 126 7.78 10.37 -6.18
C GLU A 126 8.85 9.27 -6.33
N SER A 127 9.82 9.52 -7.22
CA SER A 127 10.82 8.50 -7.58
C SER A 127 11.66 8.05 -6.38
N THR A 128 11.95 8.97 -5.47
CA THR A 128 12.76 8.69 -4.28
C THR A 128 12.03 7.75 -3.32
N PHE A 129 10.71 7.87 -3.21
CA PHE A 129 9.89 7.02 -2.36
C PHE A 129 9.93 5.58 -2.86
N ASN A 130 9.57 5.34 -4.13
CA ASN A 130 9.56 4.00 -4.73
C ASN A 130 10.92 3.29 -4.62
N ARG A 131 12.02 4.03 -4.82
CA ARG A 131 13.37 3.47 -4.72
C ARG A 131 13.80 3.16 -3.29
N LYS A 132 13.29 3.89 -2.30
CA LYS A 132 13.62 3.69 -0.88
C LYS A 132 12.86 2.52 -0.28
N ILE A 133 11.56 2.40 -0.54
CA ILE A 133 10.74 1.34 0.05
C ILE A 133 10.97 -0.03 -0.59
N LYS A 134 11.42 -0.07 -1.85
CA LYS A 134 11.70 -1.28 -2.63
C LYS A 134 10.58 -2.32 -2.46
N ASP A 135 10.93 -3.52 -2.02
CA ASP A 135 10.08 -4.68 -1.76
C ASP A 135 9.81 -4.89 -0.25
N SER A 136 10.29 -4.04 0.65
CA SER A 136 10.07 -4.28 2.08
C SER A 136 8.67 -3.85 2.55
N HIS A 137 8.03 -2.94 1.82
CA HIS A 137 6.84 -2.20 2.28
C HIS A 137 5.68 -2.09 1.27
N ASP A 138 5.23 -3.21 0.69
CA ASP A 138 4.05 -3.22 -0.20
C ASP A 138 2.79 -2.69 0.50
N GLU A 139 2.66 -2.92 1.81
CA GLU A 139 1.53 -2.44 2.61
C GLU A 139 1.40 -0.90 2.57
N LEU A 140 2.53 -0.18 2.55
CA LEU A 140 2.52 1.28 2.46
C LEU A 140 2.00 1.74 1.10
N ASN A 141 2.35 1.02 0.02
CA ASN A 141 1.81 1.28 -1.32
C ASN A 141 0.32 1.00 -1.36
N ALA A 142 -0.11 -0.15 -0.82
CA ALA A 142 -1.51 -0.55 -0.74
C ALA A 142 -2.37 0.50 -0.03
N ALA A 143 -1.89 1.04 1.10
CA ALA A 143 -2.59 2.11 1.81
C ALA A 143 -2.72 3.41 0.99
N LEU A 144 -1.69 3.78 0.21
CA LEU A 144 -1.68 4.99 -0.62
C LEU A 144 -2.59 4.90 -1.86
N VAL A 145 -2.72 3.70 -2.44
CA VAL A 145 -3.60 3.47 -3.60
C VAL A 145 -5.04 3.12 -3.21
N GLY A 146 -5.26 2.70 -1.97
CA GLY A 146 -6.58 2.39 -1.45
C GLY A 146 -7.11 1.00 -1.81
N TYR A 147 -8.22 0.64 -1.16
CA TYR A 147 -8.73 -0.73 -1.14
C TYR A 147 -9.04 -1.32 -2.53
N GLU A 148 -9.80 -0.61 -3.37
CA GLU A 148 -10.21 -1.15 -4.67
C GLU A 148 -9.02 -1.41 -5.59
N ARG A 149 -7.99 -0.54 -5.52
CA ARG A 149 -6.74 -0.71 -6.29
C ARG A 149 -5.94 -1.90 -5.78
N THR A 150 -5.74 -1.98 -4.47
CA THR A 150 -5.05 -3.11 -3.86
C THR A 150 -5.75 -4.43 -4.18
N ARG A 151 -7.09 -4.47 -4.17
CA ARG A 151 -7.86 -5.66 -4.54
C ARG A 151 -7.57 -6.09 -5.97
N LYS A 152 -7.68 -5.20 -6.96
CA LYS A 152 -7.37 -5.50 -8.36
C LYS A 152 -5.92 -5.93 -8.56
N ALA A 153 -4.97 -5.23 -7.92
CA ALA A 153 -3.55 -5.56 -7.96
C ALA A 153 -3.26 -6.96 -7.39
N MET A 154 -3.92 -7.31 -6.28
CA MET A 154 -3.80 -8.60 -5.61
C MET A 154 -4.39 -9.71 -6.48
N ASP A 155 -5.58 -9.52 -7.04
CA ASP A 155 -6.24 -10.48 -7.94
C ASP A 155 -5.36 -10.76 -9.17
N ASP A 156 -4.83 -9.72 -9.81
CA ASP A 156 -3.90 -9.85 -10.94
C ASP A 156 -2.60 -10.54 -10.53
N SER A 157 -2.05 -10.22 -9.37
CA SER A 157 -0.79 -10.80 -8.88
C SER A 157 -0.93 -12.25 -8.46
N ARG A 158 -2.11 -12.69 -8.00
CA ARG A 158 -2.41 -14.12 -7.78
C ARG A 158 -2.56 -14.89 -9.09
N LYS A 159 -3.04 -14.22 -10.15
CA LYS A 159 -3.29 -14.84 -11.44
C LYS A 159 -2.03 -14.92 -12.32
N HIS A 160 -1.19 -13.88 -12.29
CA HIS A 160 -0.04 -13.73 -13.20
C HIS A 160 1.32 -13.60 -12.49
N GLY A 161 1.30 -13.37 -11.18
CA GLY A 161 2.49 -13.32 -10.35
C GLY A 161 2.62 -14.59 -9.52
N ASN A 162 3.35 -14.47 -8.41
CA ASN A 162 3.58 -15.56 -7.46
C ASN A 162 3.04 -15.19 -6.07
N LEU A 163 1.99 -14.36 -6.00
CA LEU A 163 1.48 -13.84 -4.74
C LEU A 163 0.96 -14.96 -3.82
N ASN A 164 0.53 -16.09 -4.38
CA ASN A 164 0.09 -17.28 -3.65
C ASN A 164 1.24 -18.01 -2.91
N ASP A 165 2.48 -17.68 -3.25
CA ASP A 165 3.68 -18.24 -2.60
C ASP A 165 4.50 -17.14 -1.90
N GLY A 166 4.04 -15.88 -1.96
CA GLY A 166 4.75 -14.71 -1.45
C GLY A 166 4.36 -14.30 -0.03
N LYS A 167 4.92 -13.16 0.42
CA LYS A 167 4.67 -12.53 1.74
C LYS A 167 3.17 -12.39 2.06
N TRP A 168 2.34 -12.25 1.04
CA TRP A 168 0.92 -11.88 1.16
C TRP A 168 -0.06 -13.03 0.90
N LYS A 169 0.39 -14.29 0.83
CA LYS A 169 -0.46 -15.40 0.34
C LYS A 169 -1.81 -15.51 1.07
N ASP A 170 -1.76 -15.47 2.41
CA ASP A 170 -2.92 -15.67 3.29
C ASP A 170 -3.62 -14.34 3.66
N TRP A 171 -3.19 -13.23 3.07
CA TRP A 171 -3.72 -11.91 3.38
C TRP A 171 -4.88 -11.54 2.46
N THR A 172 -5.88 -10.87 3.04
CA THR A 172 -6.90 -10.17 2.26
C THR A 172 -6.39 -8.79 1.86
N SER A 173 -6.89 -8.25 0.75
CA SER A 173 -6.53 -6.89 0.30
C SER A 173 -6.81 -5.84 1.38
N SER A 174 -7.91 -5.99 2.13
CA SER A 174 -8.24 -5.13 3.29
C SER A 174 -7.21 -5.23 4.40
N ALA A 175 -6.74 -6.43 4.73
CA ALA A 175 -5.75 -6.60 5.81
C ALA A 175 -4.42 -5.92 5.44
N VAL A 176 -3.99 -6.02 4.18
CA VAL A 176 -2.76 -5.36 3.70
C VAL A 176 -2.91 -3.83 3.74
N VAL A 177 -4.06 -3.30 3.31
CA VAL A 177 -4.35 -1.85 3.36
C VAL A 177 -4.37 -1.33 4.79
N GLU A 178 -5.05 -2.03 5.71
CA GLU A 178 -5.15 -1.62 7.11
C GLU A 178 -3.78 -1.69 7.82
N LEU A 179 -2.96 -2.70 7.52
CA LEU A 179 -1.59 -2.76 8.01
C LEU A 179 -0.80 -1.51 7.57
N GLY A 180 -0.84 -1.18 6.28
CA GLY A 180 -0.15 0.00 5.75
C GLY A 180 -0.66 1.31 6.34
N ARG A 181 -1.97 1.42 6.60
CA ARG A 181 -2.56 2.59 7.27
C ARG A 181 -2.05 2.76 8.69
N GLU A 182 -1.99 1.68 9.46
CA GLU A 182 -1.47 1.74 10.83
C GLU A 182 0.04 2.04 10.85
N GLU A 183 0.81 1.51 9.90
CA GLU A 183 2.23 1.87 9.75
C GLU A 183 2.41 3.36 9.40
N TRP A 184 1.66 3.89 8.44
CA TRP A 184 1.68 5.31 8.09
C TRP A 184 1.30 6.21 9.27
N LYS A 185 0.24 5.83 9.99
CA LYS A 185 -0.27 6.55 11.15
C LYS A 185 0.77 6.64 12.25
N SER A 186 1.63 5.61 12.40
CA SER A 186 2.72 5.62 13.37
C SER A 186 3.67 6.81 13.16
N VAL A 187 3.92 7.22 11.91
CA VAL A 187 4.79 8.35 11.55
C VAL A 187 4.01 9.65 11.22
N GLY A 188 2.74 9.69 11.62
CA GLY A 188 1.91 10.89 11.51
C GLY A 188 1.29 11.14 10.14
N VAL A 189 1.33 10.15 9.24
CA VAL A 189 0.69 10.17 7.93
C VAL A 189 -0.67 9.47 8.04
N LEU A 190 -1.73 10.07 7.50
CA LEU A 190 -3.05 9.43 7.45
C LEU A 190 -3.44 9.24 5.98
N CYS A 191 -4.00 8.07 5.66
CA CYS A 191 -4.52 7.77 4.33
C CYS A 191 -6.05 7.70 4.35
N LYS A 192 -6.72 8.16 3.28
CA LYS A 192 -8.18 8.06 3.18
C LYS A 192 -8.61 6.65 2.79
N LYS A 193 -9.92 6.39 2.85
CA LYS A 193 -10.52 5.08 2.48
C LYS A 193 -10.20 4.70 1.03
N GLY A 194 -10.30 5.67 0.12
CA GLY A 194 -10.06 5.52 -1.32
C GLY A 194 -8.59 5.43 -1.72
N GLY A 195 -7.67 5.60 -0.77
CA GLY A 195 -6.27 5.88 -1.04
C GLY A 195 -5.94 7.30 -0.59
N GLU A 196 -4.89 7.90 -1.14
CA GLU A 196 -4.52 9.31 -0.95
C GLU A 196 -4.05 9.68 0.46
N ILE A 197 -3.30 10.76 0.53
CA ILE A 197 -2.97 11.41 1.79
C ILE A 197 -4.16 12.25 2.25
N ASP A 198 -4.45 12.18 3.54
CA ASP A 198 -5.36 13.11 4.20
C ASP A 198 -4.58 14.35 4.66
N LYS A 199 -4.95 15.54 4.13
CA LYS A 199 -4.35 16.83 4.48
C LYS A 199 -4.42 17.17 5.97
N ARG A 200 -5.30 16.51 6.72
CA ARG A 200 -5.45 16.67 8.17
C ARG A 200 -4.36 15.92 8.96
N CYS A 201 -3.54 15.11 8.30
CA CYS A 201 -2.48 14.37 8.98
C CYS A 201 -1.39 15.31 9.52
N ARG A 202 -0.79 14.91 10.65
CA ARG A 202 0.22 15.72 11.36
C ARG A 202 1.44 15.99 10.48
N ALA A 203 1.86 15.01 9.68
CA ALA A 203 2.99 15.17 8.77
C ALA A 203 2.75 16.28 7.74
N TYR A 204 1.54 16.36 7.16
CA TYR A 204 1.18 17.40 6.21
C TYR A 204 1.09 18.78 6.90
N GLN A 205 0.44 18.84 8.06
CA GLN A 205 0.30 20.09 8.84
C GLN A 205 1.65 20.69 9.27
N ARG A 206 2.67 19.85 9.47
CA ARG A 206 4.04 20.28 9.81
C ARG A 206 4.92 20.55 8.59
N GLY A 207 4.42 20.36 7.37
CA GLY A 207 5.19 20.51 6.13
C GLY A 207 6.24 19.42 5.90
N GLU A 208 6.13 18.29 6.60
CA GLU A 208 7.04 17.14 6.43
C GLU A 208 6.72 16.34 5.15
N ILE A 209 5.45 16.41 4.73
CA ILE A 209 4.99 15.94 3.43
C ILE A 209 4.17 17.04 2.77
N SER A 210 4.14 17.04 1.44
CA SER A 210 3.34 17.99 0.67
C SER A 210 2.78 17.30 -0.58
N VAL A 211 1.74 17.89 -1.17
CA VAL A 211 1.23 17.47 -2.47
C VAL A 211 1.33 18.67 -3.40
N ASP A 212 2.00 18.50 -4.54
CA ASP A 212 2.18 19.60 -5.48
C ASP A 212 0.93 19.88 -6.31
N LYS A 213 1.01 20.91 -7.17
CA LYS A 213 -0.10 21.30 -8.05
C LYS A 213 -0.53 20.21 -9.04
N HIS A 214 0.30 19.20 -9.28
CA HIS A 214 0.01 18.09 -10.16
C HIS A 214 -0.58 16.88 -9.43
N GLY A 215 -0.52 16.85 -8.10
CA GLY A 215 -1.00 15.74 -7.28
C GLY A 215 0.10 14.77 -6.84
N ASN A 216 1.37 15.06 -7.13
CA ASN A 216 2.48 14.24 -6.67
C ASN A 216 2.73 14.48 -5.18
N THR A 217 2.95 13.42 -4.41
CA THR A 217 3.23 13.53 -2.97
C THR A 217 4.73 13.50 -2.71
N HIS A 218 5.24 14.51 -2.02
CA HIS A 218 6.65 14.64 -1.66
C HIS A 218 6.88 14.29 -0.18
N GLY A 219 8.07 13.78 0.14
CA GLY A 219 8.52 13.57 1.53
C GLY A 219 8.15 12.22 2.15
N LEU A 220 7.34 11.41 1.45
CA LEU A 220 6.97 10.07 1.92
C LEU A 220 8.18 9.13 2.07
N ALA A 221 9.21 9.36 1.25
CA ALA A 221 10.51 8.70 1.33
C ALA A 221 11.13 8.77 2.73
N ALA A 222 11.10 9.94 3.37
CA ALA A 222 11.65 10.13 4.72
C ALA A 222 10.76 9.45 5.77
N LYS A 223 9.44 9.49 5.57
CA LYS A 223 8.47 8.86 6.47
C LYS A 223 8.53 7.34 6.47
N ALA A 224 8.72 6.72 5.30
CA ALA A 224 8.94 5.28 5.23
C ALA A 224 10.22 4.85 5.94
N GLN A 225 11.31 5.63 5.81
CA GLN A 225 12.55 5.35 6.55
C GLN A 225 12.35 5.42 8.07
N GLU A 226 11.57 6.38 8.54
CA GLU A 226 11.22 6.50 9.96
C GLU A 226 10.48 5.23 10.47
N ILE A 227 9.59 4.65 9.66
CA ILE A 227 8.92 3.37 9.97
C ILE A 227 9.97 2.24 10.10
N THR A 228 10.87 2.12 9.12
CA THR A 228 11.92 1.10 9.16
C THR A 228 12.80 1.22 10.40
N THR A 229 13.25 2.44 10.75
CA THR A 229 14.08 2.71 11.94
C THR A 229 13.36 2.38 13.25
N ARG A 230 12.05 2.63 13.33
CA ARG A 230 11.26 2.26 14.51
C ARG A 230 11.13 0.75 14.65
N SER A 231 10.88 0.05 13.55
CA SER A 231 10.79 -1.42 13.54
C SER A 231 12.09 -2.08 14.00
N THR A 232 13.25 -1.59 13.55
CA THR A 232 14.55 -2.13 13.98
C THR A 232 14.84 -1.85 15.45
N ARG A 233 14.51 -0.64 15.96
CA ARG A 233 14.68 -0.29 17.37
C ARG A 233 13.78 -1.12 18.30
N SER A 234 12.56 -1.41 17.89
CA SER A 234 11.66 -2.27 18.66
C SER A 234 12.20 -3.70 18.76
N LYS A 235 12.79 -4.23 17.67
CA LYS A 235 13.43 -5.55 17.65
C LYS A 235 14.67 -5.61 18.54
N SER A 236 15.54 -4.58 18.51
CA SER A 236 16.74 -4.56 19.36
C SER A 236 16.40 -4.45 20.84
N LYS A 237 15.37 -3.66 21.20
CA LYS A 237 14.91 -3.55 22.59
C LYS A 237 14.37 -4.88 23.12
N ALA A 238 13.59 -5.61 22.31
CA ALA A 238 13.06 -6.92 22.68
C ALA A 238 14.17 -7.99 22.82
N ALA A 239 15.21 -7.92 21.99
CA ALA A 239 16.35 -8.82 22.12
C ALA A 239 17.15 -8.53 23.40
N SER A 240 17.36 -7.26 23.76
CA SER A 240 18.08 -6.86 24.97
C SER A 240 17.37 -7.30 26.26
N SER A 241 16.04 -7.20 26.33
CA SER A 241 15.28 -7.58 27.54
C SER A 241 15.30 -9.10 27.84
N ASN A 242 15.61 -9.93 26.85
CA ASN A 242 15.72 -11.39 27.05
C ASN A 242 17.08 -11.83 27.59
N VAL A 243 18.13 -10.99 27.47
CA VAL A 243 19.46 -11.32 27.99
C VAL A 243 19.53 -11.11 29.51
N ASP A 244 18.79 -10.14 30.05
CA ASP A 244 18.80 -9.83 31.47
C ASP A 244 18.03 -10.86 32.34
N CYS A 245 17.19 -11.72 31.75
CA CYS A 245 16.43 -12.75 32.49
C CYS A 245 17.15 -14.10 32.66
N LEU A 246 18.31 -14.32 32.05
CA LEU A 246 19.05 -15.59 32.14
C LEU A 246 20.25 -15.54 33.10
N GLY A 247 20.48 -14.40 33.75
CA GLY A 247 21.67 -14.17 34.59
C GLY A 247 21.54 -14.47 36.09
N GLU A 248 20.35 -14.72 36.64
CA GLU A 248 20.13 -14.74 38.10
C GLU A 248 19.87 -16.13 38.75
N SER A 249 20.01 -17.25 38.03
CA SER A 249 19.69 -18.59 38.58
C SER A 249 20.87 -19.49 38.93
N PHE A 250 22.13 -19.02 38.89
CA PHE A 250 23.30 -19.83 39.26
C PHE A 250 24.08 -19.22 40.42
N GLY A 251 23.65 -19.48 41.66
CA GLY A 251 24.41 -19.01 42.82
C GLY A 251 23.80 -19.27 44.19
N ARG A 252 23.25 -20.46 44.46
CA ARG A 252 22.96 -20.88 45.84
C ARG A 252 22.95 -22.40 46.00
N LEU A 253 24.10 -23.04 45.76
CA LEU A 253 24.41 -24.33 46.35
C LEU A 253 25.34 -24.04 47.53
N GLY A 254 24.76 -24.08 48.73
CA GLY A 254 25.48 -23.94 49.99
C GLY A 254 26.30 -25.20 50.27
N ILE A 255 27.52 -24.95 50.75
CA ILE A 255 28.27 -25.85 51.64
C ILE A 255 28.27 -25.14 53.00
#